data_AF-A0A9P6G6S4-F1
#
_entry.id   AF-A0A9P6G6S4-F1
#
_cell.length_a   1.000
_cell.length_b   1.000
_cell.length_c   1.000
_cell.angle_alpha   90.00
_cell.angle_beta   90.00
_cell.angle_gamma   90.00
#
_symmetry.space_group_name_H-M   'P 1'
#
loop_
_entity.id
_entity.type
_entity.pdbx_description
1 polymer ?
#
loop_
_entity_poly.entity_id
_entity_poly.type
_entity_poly.pdbx_seq_one_letter_code
_entity_poly.pdbx_strand_id
1 'polypeptide(L)'
;MPHLGSKLTPHTIAIGLSSLILLALSIAILMLESRVQNAFTNDSRQYPGSSMAEFMFVPLNPSNIDAGPTVVKFAVGACSLLVSLLGIAWPVMHWSRACGKANIVYVGMLGSAVCIAAVTNIAASIGFTVYLFTSEAQGRLPKLFSQWGKQSFTQEFYLCKAVPSVFPDTNALYGFPACERSRTGRYLMLVICCVSALLAGLSLLQAHRDGVFAVFVKARLRRGPDMEQGRPGRANNDKLPQPPAMAHMPSEPGLSKPRVLQNMSPEKSQHRTSLYGFYGKS
;
A
#
# COMPACT_ATOMS: atom_id res chain seq x y z
N MET A 1 -33.29 -15.60 -12.24
CA MET A 1 -32.00 -16.02 -11.67
C MET A 1 -30.96 -16.00 -12.78
N PRO A 2 -30.08 -14.98 -12.88
CA PRO A 2 -29.04 -14.99 -13.89
C PRO A 2 -27.91 -15.94 -13.44
N HIS A 3 -27.47 -16.80 -14.36
CA HIS A 3 -26.29 -17.62 -14.25
C HIS A 3 -25.07 -16.77 -13.89
N LEU A 4 -24.72 -16.77 -12.59
CA LEU A 4 -23.49 -16.21 -12.06
C LEU A 4 -22.34 -17.18 -12.40
N GLY A 5 -22.03 -17.30 -13.69
CA GLY A 5 -20.85 -18.02 -14.15
C GLY A 5 -19.62 -17.36 -13.52
N SER A 6 -18.94 -18.10 -12.64
CA SER A 6 -17.74 -17.75 -11.90
C SER A 6 -16.52 -17.55 -12.81
N LYS A 7 -16.59 -16.65 -13.78
CA LYS A 7 -15.46 -16.39 -14.68
C LYS A 7 -14.66 -15.24 -14.10
N LEU A 8 -13.57 -15.58 -13.40
CA LEU A 8 -12.48 -14.62 -13.21
C LEU A 8 -12.14 -14.02 -14.57
N THR A 9 -12.13 -12.69 -14.65
CA THR A 9 -11.76 -12.04 -15.90
C THR A 9 -10.26 -12.26 -16.15
N PRO A 10 -9.82 -12.39 -17.41
CA PRO A 10 -8.39 -12.52 -17.72
C PRO A 10 -7.57 -11.33 -17.18
N HIS A 11 -8.20 -10.17 -17.02
CA HIS A 11 -7.59 -8.98 -16.42
C HIS A 11 -7.28 -9.19 -14.93
N THR A 12 -8.20 -9.83 -14.19
CA THR A 12 -8.01 -10.13 -12.75
C THR A 12 -6.81 -11.06 -12.54
N ILE A 13 -6.66 -12.05 -13.42
CA ILE A 13 -5.53 -13.00 -13.40
C ILE A 13 -4.23 -12.26 -13.74
N ALA A 14 -4.24 -11.42 -14.78
CA ALA A 14 -3.09 -10.62 -15.17
C ALA A 14 -2.63 -9.64 -14.08
N ILE A 15 -3.56 -9.02 -13.35
CA ILE A 15 -3.27 -8.18 -12.18
C ILE A 15 -2.60 -9.01 -11.08
N GLY A 16 -3.14 -10.20 -10.78
CA GLY A 16 -2.55 -11.11 -9.79
C GLY A 16 -1.13 -11.52 -10.16
N LEU A 17 -0.89 -11.93 -11.40
CA LEU A 17 0.44 -12.30 -11.89
C LEU A 17 1.41 -11.11 -11.89
N SER A 18 0.97 -9.93 -12.34
CA SER A 18 1.81 -8.72 -12.34
C SER A 18 2.17 -8.31 -10.92
N SER A 19 1.25 -8.48 -9.97
CA SER A 19 1.48 -8.20 -8.55
C SER A 19 2.46 -9.20 -7.93
N LEU A 20 2.38 -10.49 -8.27
CA LEU A 20 3.36 -11.49 -7.83
C LEU A 20 4.76 -11.22 -8.38
N ILE A 21 4.86 -10.85 -9.65
CA ILE A 21 6.14 -10.45 -10.27
C ILE A 21 6.69 -9.21 -9.56
N LEU A 22 5.85 -8.20 -9.33
CA LEU A 22 6.25 -6.98 -8.62
C LEU A 22 6.71 -7.27 -7.19
N LEU A 23 6.05 -8.19 -6.48
CA LEU A 23 6.45 -8.63 -5.14
C LEU A 23 7.83 -9.28 -5.17
N ALA A 24 8.05 -10.22 -6.09
CA ALA A 24 9.35 -10.89 -6.24
C ALA A 24 10.48 -9.90 -6.56
N LEU A 25 10.23 -8.94 -7.47
CA LEU A 25 11.19 -7.88 -7.80
C LEU A 25 11.45 -6.96 -6.60
N SER A 26 10.42 -6.62 -5.82
CA SER A 26 10.54 -5.78 -4.63
C SER A 26 11.39 -6.45 -3.54
N ILE A 27 11.22 -7.77 -3.34
CA ILE A 27 12.07 -8.53 -2.41
C ILE A 27 13.50 -8.60 -2.96
N ALA A 28 13.65 -8.85 -4.26
CA ALA A 28 14.96 -8.94 -4.91
C ALA A 28 15.77 -7.65 -4.78
N ILE A 29 15.16 -6.47 -4.99
CA ILE A 29 15.88 -5.19 -4.86
C ILE A 29 16.33 -4.93 -3.42
N LEU A 30 15.49 -5.24 -2.42
CA LEU A 30 15.82 -5.06 -1.01
C LEU A 30 16.96 -5.98 -0.58
N MET A 31 16.91 -7.26 -0.99
CA MET A 31 17.97 -8.23 -0.71
C MET A 31 19.29 -7.86 -1.40
N LEU A 32 19.21 -7.38 -2.64
CA LEU A 32 20.38 -6.99 -3.39
C LEU A 32 21.03 -5.74 -2.78
N GLU A 33 20.24 -4.73 -2.43
CA GLU A 33 20.76 -3.51 -1.81
C GLU A 33 21.38 -3.78 -0.43
N SER A 34 20.75 -4.65 0.38
CA SER A 34 21.36 -5.12 1.64
C SER A 34 22.72 -5.78 1.42
N ARG A 35 22.87 -6.58 0.36
CA ARG A 35 24.18 -7.18 0.02
C ARG A 35 25.19 -6.15 -0.46
N VAL A 36 24.77 -5.12 -1.19
CA VAL A 36 25.67 -4.04 -1.64
C VAL A 36 26.12 -3.21 -0.44
N GLN A 37 25.25 -2.95 0.54
CA GLN A 37 25.63 -2.29 1.79
C GLN A 37 26.70 -3.06 2.56
N ASN A 38 26.65 -4.40 2.55
CA ASN A 38 27.69 -5.23 3.17
C ASN A 38 29.08 -5.09 2.50
N ALA A 39 29.18 -4.50 1.30
CA ALA A 39 30.47 -4.16 0.70
C ALA A 39 31.15 -2.97 1.40
N PHE A 40 30.38 -2.11 2.06
CA PHE A 40 30.86 -0.91 2.75
C PHE A 40 31.16 -1.23 4.22
N THR A 41 32.16 -2.09 4.44
CA THR A 41 32.67 -2.39 5.79
C THR A 41 33.54 -1.24 6.30
N ASN A 42 33.69 -1.13 7.63
CA ASN A 42 34.57 -0.14 8.27
C ASN A 42 36.06 -0.49 8.14
N ASP A 43 36.44 -1.21 7.08
CA ASP A 43 37.82 -1.56 6.79
C ASP A 43 38.43 -0.54 5.83
N SER A 44 39.76 -0.47 5.87
CA SER A 44 40.54 0.32 4.94
C SER A 44 41.68 -0.52 4.36
N ARG A 45 42.05 -0.23 3.12
CA ARG A 45 43.08 -0.96 2.37
C ARG A 45 44.20 0.00 2.01
N GLN A 46 45.44 -0.44 2.21
CA GLN A 46 46.59 0.40 1.91
C GLN A 46 46.61 0.75 0.42
N TYR A 47 46.84 2.02 0.12
CA TYR A 47 46.93 2.49 -1.26
C TYR A 47 48.14 1.84 -1.95
N PRO A 48 47.98 1.21 -3.13
CA PRO A 48 49.07 0.56 -3.83
C PRO A 48 50.19 1.55 -4.16
N GLY A 49 51.42 1.20 -3.79
CA GLY A 49 52.60 2.06 -4.02
C GLY A 49 52.83 3.13 -2.96
N SER A 50 52.00 3.22 -1.91
CA SER A 50 52.31 4.07 -0.75
C SER A 50 53.44 3.45 0.08
N SER A 51 54.40 4.27 0.51
CA SER A 51 55.47 3.82 1.42
C SER A 51 54.96 3.75 2.87
N MET A 52 55.68 3.06 3.75
CA MET A 52 55.37 3.09 5.19
C MET A 52 55.53 4.49 5.81
N ALA A 53 56.20 5.44 5.14
CA ALA A 53 56.26 6.83 5.59
C ALA A 53 55.02 7.65 5.17
N GLU A 54 54.31 7.22 4.12
CA GLU A 54 53.04 7.82 3.66
C GLU A 54 51.91 6.81 3.86
N PHE A 55 51.32 6.82 5.06
CA PHE A 55 50.16 6.02 5.43
C PHE A 55 48.89 6.49 4.70
N MET A 56 48.77 6.14 3.41
CA MET A 56 47.56 6.38 2.62
C MET A 56 46.72 5.11 2.59
N PHE A 57 45.48 5.23 3.09
CA PHE A 57 44.51 4.14 3.09
C PHE A 57 43.26 4.55 2.32
N VAL A 58 42.75 3.62 1.51
CA VAL A 58 41.47 3.75 0.83
C VAL A 58 40.41 3.09 1.72
N PRO A 59 39.46 3.86 2.28
CA PRO A 59 38.38 3.29 3.07
C PRO A 59 37.41 2.53 2.17
N LEU A 60 36.95 1.34 2.57
CA LEU A 60 35.88 0.65 1.85
C LEU A 60 34.51 1.31 2.12
N ASN A 61 34.38 2.03 3.24
CA ASN A 61 33.23 2.87 3.59
C ASN A 61 33.62 4.36 3.72
N PRO A 62 33.75 5.11 2.61
CA PRO A 62 33.97 6.55 2.65
C PRO A 62 32.82 7.32 3.31
N SER A 63 33.16 8.33 4.12
CA SER A 63 32.18 9.23 4.76
C SER A 63 31.47 10.16 3.78
N ASN A 64 31.99 10.32 2.56
CA ASN A 64 31.48 11.16 1.49
C ASN A 64 30.61 10.40 0.47
N ILE A 65 30.07 9.23 0.85
CA ILE A 65 29.09 8.53 0.02
C ILE A 65 27.74 9.23 0.10
N ASP A 66 27.17 9.55 -1.06
CA ASP A 66 25.78 9.98 -1.16
C ASP A 66 24.87 8.78 -0.89
N ALA A 67 24.17 8.83 0.24
CA ALA A 67 23.18 7.83 0.64
C ALA A 67 21.87 7.93 -0.16
N GLY A 68 21.65 9.03 -0.90
CA GLY A 68 20.45 9.27 -1.70
C GLY A 68 20.07 8.09 -2.60
N PRO A 69 20.96 7.62 -3.50
CA PRO A 69 20.74 6.44 -4.33
C PRO A 69 20.27 5.19 -3.58
N THR A 70 20.86 4.91 -2.42
CA THR A 70 20.50 3.76 -1.58
C THR A 70 19.11 3.94 -0.97
N VAL A 71 18.84 5.10 -0.36
CA VAL A 71 17.53 5.43 0.23
C VAL A 71 16.42 5.31 -0.80
N VAL A 72 16.69 5.79 -2.03
CA VAL A 72 15.76 5.75 -3.14
C VAL A 72 15.41 4.31 -3.56
N LYS A 73 16.39 3.41 -3.67
CA LYS A 73 16.13 2.00 -3.98
C LYS A 73 15.31 1.32 -2.88
N PHE A 74 15.61 1.58 -1.61
CA PHE A 74 14.82 1.08 -0.48
C PHE A 74 13.38 1.60 -0.51
N ALA A 75 13.19 2.89 -0.78
CA ALA A 75 11.87 3.50 -0.88
C ALA A 75 11.04 2.87 -2.00
N VAL A 76 11.61 2.69 -3.20
CA VAL A 76 10.92 2.03 -4.32
C VAL A 76 10.61 0.57 -4.02
N GLY A 77 11.55 -0.16 -3.43
CA GLY A 77 11.33 -1.54 -3.00
C GLY A 77 10.18 -1.65 -2.00
N ALA A 78 10.15 -0.81 -0.97
CA ALA A 78 9.11 -0.81 0.05
C ALA A 78 7.74 -0.40 -0.50
N CYS A 79 7.67 0.67 -1.30
CA CYS A 79 6.42 1.10 -1.92
C CYS A 79 5.87 0.05 -2.90
N SER A 80 6.74 -0.56 -3.71
CA SER A 80 6.35 -1.61 -4.67
C SER A 80 5.88 -2.87 -3.95
N LEU A 81 6.47 -3.20 -2.80
CA LEU A 81 6.00 -4.30 -1.94
C LEU A 81 4.58 -4.03 -1.45
N LEU A 82 4.28 -2.85 -0.92
CA LEU A 82 2.93 -2.49 -0.48
C LEU A 82 1.90 -2.55 -1.63
N VAL A 83 2.24 -2.00 -2.79
CA VAL A 83 1.38 -2.05 -3.99
C VAL A 83 1.13 -3.49 -4.41
N SER A 84 2.16 -4.35 -4.40
CA SER A 84 2.02 -5.75 -4.77
C SER A 84 1.10 -6.52 -3.82
N LEU A 85 1.16 -6.27 -2.50
CA LEU A 85 0.28 -6.89 -1.52
C LEU A 85 -1.19 -6.47 -1.74
N LEU A 86 -1.42 -5.18 -1.97
CA LEU A 86 -2.76 -4.67 -2.30
C LEU A 86 -3.26 -5.26 -3.63
N GLY A 87 -2.38 -5.35 -4.63
CA GLY A 87 -2.66 -5.93 -5.94
C GLY A 87 -2.96 -7.44 -5.91
N ILE A 88 -2.41 -8.19 -4.95
CA ILE A 88 -2.76 -9.59 -4.67
C ILE A 88 -4.09 -9.69 -3.90
N ALA A 89 -4.33 -8.78 -2.95
CA ALA A 89 -5.57 -8.78 -2.16
C ALA A 89 -6.81 -8.53 -3.05
N TRP A 90 -6.67 -7.73 -4.10
CA TRP A 90 -7.78 -7.42 -5.01
C TRP A 90 -8.37 -8.64 -5.75
N PRO A 91 -7.62 -9.47 -6.49
CA PRO A 91 -8.14 -10.67 -7.12
C PRO A 91 -8.69 -11.67 -6.10
N VAL A 92 -8.09 -11.78 -4.90
CA VAL A 92 -8.63 -12.60 -3.80
C VAL A 92 -10.01 -12.10 -3.36
N MET A 93 -10.22 -10.78 -3.30
CA MET A 93 -11.51 -10.18 -2.98
C MET A 93 -12.54 -10.35 -4.10
N HIS A 94 -12.13 -10.37 -5.37
CA HIS A 94 -13.02 -10.75 -6.48
C HIS A 94 -13.43 -12.21 -6.40
N TRP A 95 -12.50 -13.11 -6.03
CA TRP A 95 -12.79 -14.52 -5.83
C TRP A 95 -13.77 -14.74 -4.67
N SER A 96 -13.53 -14.11 -3.53
CA SER A 96 -14.41 -14.22 -2.36
C SER A 96 -15.81 -13.66 -2.63
N ARG A 97 -15.92 -12.63 -3.48
CA ARG A 97 -17.19 -12.11 -4.00
C ARG A 97 -17.90 -13.13 -4.89
N ALA A 98 -17.19 -13.82 -5.78
CA ALA A 98 -17.77 -14.87 -6.62
C ALA A 98 -18.34 -16.03 -5.77
N CYS A 99 -17.74 -16.30 -4.61
CA CYS A 99 -18.25 -17.27 -3.63
C CYS A 99 -19.34 -16.71 -2.69
N GLY A 100 -19.84 -15.48 -2.90
CA GLY A 100 -20.89 -14.86 -2.09
C GLY A 100 -20.45 -14.33 -0.72
N LYS A 101 -19.15 -14.31 -0.41
CA LYS A 101 -18.61 -13.94 0.91
C LYS A 101 -18.23 -12.46 1.05
N ALA A 102 -18.06 -11.74 -0.07
CA ALA A 102 -17.58 -10.36 -0.05
C ALA A 102 -18.54 -9.36 -0.71
N ASN A 103 -18.65 -8.18 -0.10
CA ASN A 103 -19.53 -7.09 -0.51
C ASN A 103 -18.87 -6.21 -1.60
N ILE A 104 -19.65 -5.79 -2.61
CA ILE A 104 -19.23 -4.98 -3.77
C ILE A 104 -18.51 -3.70 -3.36
N VAL A 105 -18.93 -3.08 -2.24
CA VAL A 105 -18.39 -1.80 -1.78
C VAL A 105 -16.93 -1.94 -1.38
N TYR A 106 -16.57 -3.03 -0.69
CA TYR A 106 -15.18 -3.28 -0.27
C TYR A 106 -14.28 -3.60 -1.46
N VAL A 107 -14.79 -4.32 -2.46
CA VAL A 107 -14.06 -4.59 -3.72
C VAL A 107 -13.77 -3.28 -4.45
N GLY A 108 -14.76 -2.38 -4.52
CA GLY A 108 -14.58 -1.05 -5.13
C GLY A 108 -13.59 -0.16 -4.38
N MET A 109 -13.67 -0.12 -3.04
CA MET A 109 -12.71 0.65 -2.22
C MET A 109 -11.29 0.12 -2.38
N LEU A 110 -11.10 -1.21 -2.29
CA LEU A 110 -9.78 -1.82 -2.49
C LEU A 110 -9.24 -1.55 -3.89
N GLY A 111 -10.10 -1.62 -4.90
CA GLY A 111 -9.71 -1.31 -6.28
C GLY A 111 -9.25 0.13 -6.47
N SER A 112 -9.96 1.09 -5.86
CA SER A 112 -9.53 2.49 -5.87
C SER A 112 -8.19 2.71 -5.15
N ALA A 113 -8.00 2.04 -4.00
CA ALA A 113 -6.76 2.13 -3.24
C ALA A 113 -5.57 1.56 -4.02
N VAL A 114 -5.75 0.42 -4.70
CA VAL A 114 -4.71 -0.17 -5.55
C VAL A 114 -4.39 0.73 -6.72
N CYS A 115 -5.39 1.30 -7.41
CA CYS A 115 -5.16 2.24 -8.52
C CYS A 115 -4.37 3.48 -8.06
N ILE A 116 -4.77 4.10 -6.95
CA ILE A 116 -4.07 5.27 -6.40
C ILE A 116 -2.64 4.88 -6.02
N ALA A 117 -2.46 3.80 -5.26
CA ALA A 117 -1.15 3.34 -4.81
C ALA A 117 -0.24 2.97 -5.98
N ALA A 118 -0.76 2.31 -7.02
CA ALA A 118 0.00 1.94 -8.21
C ALA A 118 0.44 3.17 -9.00
N VAL A 119 -0.45 4.16 -9.20
CA VAL A 119 -0.11 5.42 -9.89
C VAL A 119 0.95 6.19 -9.12
N THR A 120 0.81 6.32 -7.80
CA THR A 120 1.81 6.97 -6.94
C THR A 120 3.15 6.23 -6.99
N ASN A 121 3.15 4.90 -6.96
CA ASN A 121 4.36 4.09 -7.05
C ASN A 121 5.06 4.23 -8.41
N ILE A 122 4.32 4.34 -9.51
CA ILE A 122 4.88 4.62 -10.83
C ILE A 122 5.55 5.98 -10.86
N ALA A 123 4.83 7.03 -10.43
CA ALA A 123 5.37 8.39 -10.43
C ALA A 123 6.65 8.50 -9.59
N ALA A 124 6.63 7.89 -8.39
CA ALA A 124 7.80 7.78 -7.54
C ALA A 124 8.93 7.01 -8.21
N SER A 125 8.66 5.82 -8.74
CA SER A 125 9.67 4.98 -9.41
C SER A 125 10.33 5.67 -10.60
N ILE A 126 9.56 6.39 -11.43
CA ILE A 126 10.09 7.17 -12.54
C ILE A 126 11.00 8.29 -12.01
N GLY A 127 10.52 9.12 -11.09
CA GLY A 127 11.29 10.24 -10.54
C GLY A 127 12.60 9.78 -9.89
N PHE A 128 12.53 8.70 -9.13
CA PHE A 128 13.67 8.07 -8.48
C PHE A 128 14.67 7.46 -9.47
N THR A 129 14.18 6.83 -10.53
CA THR A 129 15.04 6.29 -11.58
C THR A 129 15.76 7.42 -12.29
N VAL A 130 15.07 8.50 -12.65
CA VAL A 130 15.68 9.69 -13.27
C VAL A 130 16.75 10.28 -12.36
N TYR A 131 16.46 10.47 -11.07
CA TYR A 131 17.44 10.95 -10.08
C TYR A 131 18.69 10.06 -10.00
N LEU A 132 18.52 8.73 -9.99
CA LEU A 132 19.65 7.80 -9.98
C LEU A 132 20.52 7.94 -11.24
N PHE A 133 19.90 8.01 -12.42
CA PHE A 133 20.67 8.15 -13.66
C PHE A 133 21.36 9.50 -13.78
N THR A 134 20.74 10.59 -13.33
CA THR A 134 21.34 11.93 -13.40
C THR A 134 22.47 12.10 -12.39
N SER A 135 22.30 11.60 -11.15
CA SER A 135 23.36 11.63 -10.13
C SER A 135 24.58 10.81 -10.55
N GLU A 136 24.38 9.60 -11.08
CA GLU A 136 25.46 8.76 -11.62
C GLU A 136 26.18 9.39 -12.82
N ALA A 137 25.44 10.07 -13.71
CA ALA A 137 26.02 10.70 -14.89
C ALA A 137 26.94 11.89 -14.56
N GLN A 138 26.72 12.55 -13.42
CA GLN A 138 27.54 13.68 -12.96
C GLN A 138 28.85 13.24 -12.29
N GLY A 139 28.96 11.96 -11.90
CA GLY A 139 30.13 11.41 -11.23
C GLY A 139 31.40 11.52 -12.09
N ARG A 140 32.42 12.22 -11.57
CA ARG A 140 33.76 12.28 -12.16
C ARG A 140 34.79 11.90 -11.11
N LEU A 141 35.79 11.13 -11.51
CA LEU A 141 36.88 10.78 -10.62
C LEU A 141 37.87 11.95 -10.56
N PRO A 142 38.21 12.48 -9.36
CA PRO A 142 39.28 13.45 -9.22
C PRO A 142 40.61 12.87 -9.72
N LYS A 143 41.47 13.72 -10.28
CA LYS A 143 42.81 13.30 -10.76
C LYS A 143 43.73 12.82 -9.64
N LEU A 144 43.53 13.33 -8.41
CA LEU A 144 44.37 13.04 -7.26
C LEU A 144 43.55 12.36 -6.16
N PHE A 145 44.08 11.30 -5.56
CA PHE A 145 43.43 10.58 -4.46
C PHE A 145 43.14 11.48 -3.24
N SER A 146 44.02 12.43 -2.93
CA SER A 146 43.85 13.40 -1.84
C SER A 146 42.60 14.30 -2.00
N GLN A 147 42.00 14.34 -3.19
CA GLN A 147 40.79 15.11 -3.47
C GLN A 147 39.51 14.28 -3.32
N TRP A 148 39.61 12.95 -3.16
CA TRP A 148 38.45 12.08 -3.07
C TRP A 148 37.54 12.46 -1.92
N GLY A 149 38.08 12.78 -0.74
CA GLY A 149 37.28 13.21 0.42
C GLY A 149 36.55 14.55 0.26
N LYS A 150 36.81 15.30 -0.84
CA LYS A 150 36.19 16.61 -1.10
C LYS A 150 34.99 16.54 -2.05
N GLN A 151 34.79 15.42 -2.74
CA GLN A 151 33.65 15.21 -3.65
C GLN A 151 32.72 14.16 -3.08
N SER A 152 31.42 14.26 -3.34
CA SER A 152 30.49 13.19 -3.04
C SER A 152 30.56 12.10 -4.12
N PHE A 153 30.57 10.84 -3.71
CA PHE A 153 30.46 9.71 -4.62
C PHE A 153 29.13 9.01 -4.41
N THR A 154 28.45 8.66 -5.49
CA THR A 154 27.37 7.68 -5.39
C THR A 154 27.95 6.30 -5.11
N GLN A 155 27.14 5.46 -4.48
CA GLN A 155 27.51 4.10 -4.12
C GLN A 155 27.95 3.26 -5.33
N GLU A 156 27.24 3.33 -6.46
CA GLU A 156 27.59 2.58 -7.68
C GLU A 156 28.88 3.15 -8.29
N PHE A 157 29.02 4.47 -8.40
CA PHE A 157 30.24 5.09 -8.91
C PHE A 157 31.47 4.67 -8.10
N TYR A 158 31.33 4.64 -6.77
CA TYR A 158 32.42 4.25 -5.88
C TYR A 158 32.87 2.81 -6.13
N LEU A 159 31.93 1.86 -6.15
CA LEU A 159 32.20 0.43 -6.35
C LEU A 159 32.65 0.09 -7.78
N CYS A 160 32.12 0.79 -8.78
CA CYS A 160 32.31 0.44 -10.19
C CYS A 160 33.40 1.26 -10.90
N LYS A 161 33.82 2.40 -10.36
CA LYS A 161 34.82 3.27 -10.99
C LYS A 161 35.91 3.72 -10.03
N ALA A 162 35.56 4.21 -8.84
CA ALA A 162 36.56 4.74 -7.92
C ALA A 162 37.50 3.64 -7.40
N VAL A 163 36.98 2.64 -6.68
CA VAL A 163 37.83 1.57 -6.13
C VAL A 163 38.57 0.78 -7.21
N PRO A 164 37.94 0.39 -8.35
CA PRO A 164 38.64 -0.27 -9.44
C PRO A 164 39.77 0.54 -10.08
N SER A 165 39.77 1.88 -9.98
CA SER A 165 40.86 2.71 -10.49
C SER A 165 42.15 2.56 -9.70
N VAL A 166 42.07 2.07 -8.46
CA VAL A 166 43.20 1.86 -7.55
C VAL A 166 43.49 0.37 -7.38
N PHE A 167 42.44 -0.46 -7.22
CA PHE A 167 42.54 -1.90 -7.05
C PHE A 167 41.84 -2.60 -8.22
N PRO A 168 42.57 -3.10 -9.23
CA PRO A 168 41.96 -3.73 -10.41
C PRO A 168 41.11 -4.97 -10.07
N ASP A 169 41.52 -5.74 -9.05
CA ASP A 169 40.79 -6.92 -8.57
C ASP A 169 39.87 -6.59 -7.38
N THR A 170 38.83 -5.80 -7.63
CA THR A 170 37.87 -5.40 -6.60
C THR A 170 36.99 -6.54 -6.10
N ASN A 171 36.72 -7.54 -6.93
CA ASN A 171 35.86 -8.66 -6.55
C ASN A 171 36.51 -9.50 -5.44
N ALA A 172 37.82 -9.73 -5.53
CA ALA A 172 38.58 -10.37 -4.45
C ALA A 172 38.56 -9.52 -3.16
N LEU A 173 38.60 -8.19 -3.29
CA LEU A 173 38.60 -7.26 -2.15
C LEU A 173 37.30 -7.34 -1.34
N TYR A 174 36.15 -7.41 -2.03
CA TYR A 174 34.83 -7.49 -1.42
C TYR A 174 34.35 -8.92 -1.13
N GLY A 175 34.99 -9.93 -1.73
CA GLY A 175 34.56 -11.32 -1.67
C GLY A 175 33.34 -11.67 -2.54
N PHE A 176 32.88 -10.72 -3.37
CA PHE A 176 31.77 -10.91 -4.31
C PHE A 176 31.76 -9.80 -5.38
N PRO A 177 31.02 -9.97 -6.51
CA PRO A 177 30.94 -8.94 -7.55
C PRO A 177 30.04 -7.76 -7.15
N ALA A 178 30.57 -6.85 -6.33
CA ALA A 178 29.82 -5.73 -5.74
C ALA A 178 29.33 -4.73 -6.80
N CYS A 179 30.17 -4.41 -7.78
CA CYS A 179 29.79 -3.51 -8.87
C CYS A 179 28.63 -4.07 -9.71
N GLU A 180 28.71 -5.36 -10.08
CA GLU A 180 27.64 -5.99 -10.86
C GLU A 180 26.31 -5.98 -10.10
N ARG A 181 26.33 -6.33 -8.81
CA ARG A 181 25.14 -6.27 -7.96
C ARG A 181 24.57 -4.86 -7.92
N SER A 182 25.39 -3.83 -7.68
CA SER A 182 24.90 -2.45 -7.66
C SER A 182 24.24 -2.04 -8.98
N ARG A 183 24.86 -2.39 -10.12
CA ARG A 183 24.29 -2.15 -11.46
C ARG A 183 22.98 -2.91 -11.67
N THR A 184 22.92 -4.19 -11.28
CA THR A 184 21.70 -4.99 -11.33
C THR A 184 20.58 -4.31 -10.56
N GLY A 185 20.86 -3.76 -9.37
CA GLY A 185 19.89 -2.99 -8.59
C GLY A 185 19.29 -1.80 -9.36
N ARG A 186 20.13 -1.04 -10.07
CA ARG A 186 19.67 0.05 -10.94
C ARG A 186 18.79 -0.45 -12.09
N TYR A 187 19.18 -1.52 -12.78
CA TYR A 187 18.34 -2.08 -13.85
C TYR A 187 17.04 -2.67 -13.32
N LEU A 188 17.06 -3.23 -12.11
CA LEU A 188 15.86 -3.78 -11.49
C LEU A 188 14.81 -2.69 -11.19
N MET A 189 15.24 -1.45 -10.89
CA MET A 189 14.35 -0.29 -10.76
C MET A 189 13.57 -0.02 -12.05
N LEU A 190 14.22 -0.13 -13.21
CA LEU A 190 13.56 0.03 -14.52
C LEU A 190 12.51 -1.06 -14.73
N VAL A 191 12.84 -2.31 -14.39
CA VAL A 191 11.89 -3.43 -14.50
C VAL A 191 10.71 -3.23 -13.56
N ILE A 192 10.94 -2.83 -12.30
CA ILE A 192 9.89 -2.48 -11.33
C ILE A 192 8.99 -1.38 -11.90
N CYS A 193 9.56 -0.35 -12.53
CA CYS A 193 8.80 0.73 -13.15
C CYS A 193 7.90 0.22 -14.27
N CYS A 194 8.42 -0.63 -15.18
CA CYS A 194 7.64 -1.21 -16.27
C CYS A 194 6.49 -2.11 -15.77
N VAL A 195 6.77 -2.98 -14.80
CA VAL A 195 5.77 -3.88 -14.21
C VAL A 195 4.72 -3.08 -13.43
N SER A 196 5.14 -2.03 -12.72
CA SER A 196 4.20 -1.11 -12.03
C SER A 196 3.29 -0.40 -13.02
N ALA A 197 3.82 0.09 -14.14
CA ALA A 197 3.05 0.74 -15.20
C ALA A 197 2.00 -0.21 -15.80
N LEU A 198 2.40 -1.46 -16.08
CA LEU A 198 1.48 -2.50 -16.53
C LEU A 198 0.39 -2.76 -15.49
N LEU A 199 0.76 -2.91 -14.21
CA LEU A 199 -0.17 -3.17 -13.12
C LEU A 199 -1.18 -2.02 -12.97
N ALA A 200 -0.76 -0.75 -13.04
CA ALA A 200 -1.69 0.37 -12.99
C ALA A 200 -2.61 0.41 -14.21
N GLY A 201 -2.08 0.18 -15.41
CA GLY A 201 -2.89 0.14 -16.63
C GLY A 201 -3.99 -0.93 -16.56
N LEU A 202 -3.62 -2.16 -16.15
CA LEU A 202 -4.56 -3.26 -15.96
C LEU A 202 -5.58 -2.97 -14.85
N SER A 203 -5.12 -2.42 -13.72
CA SER A 203 -5.97 -2.06 -12.58
C SER A 203 -6.99 -0.98 -12.94
N LEU A 204 -6.57 0.03 -13.71
CA LEU A 204 -7.41 1.15 -14.12
C LEU A 204 -8.45 0.70 -15.16
N LEU A 205 -8.04 -0.12 -16.13
CA LEU A 205 -8.95 -0.77 -17.08
C LEU A 205 -9.99 -1.65 -16.38
N GLN A 206 -9.57 -2.44 -15.39
CA GLN A 206 -10.47 -3.29 -14.63
C GLN A 206 -11.42 -2.47 -13.75
N ALA A 207 -10.92 -1.47 -13.03
CA ALA A 207 -11.76 -0.56 -12.23
C ALA A 207 -12.80 0.17 -13.07
N HIS A 208 -12.43 0.57 -14.30
CA HIS A 208 -13.35 1.19 -15.25
C HIS A 208 -14.46 0.21 -15.68
N ARG A 209 -14.10 -1.04 -16.02
CA ARG A 209 -15.07 -2.07 -16.42
C ARG A 209 -15.99 -2.50 -15.29
N ASP A 210 -15.47 -2.60 -14.07
CA ASP A 210 -16.25 -2.99 -12.89
C ASP A 210 -17.16 -1.85 -12.38
N GLY A 211 -17.17 -0.69 -13.04
CA GLY A 211 -18.01 0.44 -12.69
C GLY A 211 -17.70 1.01 -11.30
N VAL A 212 -16.49 0.75 -10.77
CA VAL A 212 -16.06 1.20 -9.44
C VAL A 212 -16.20 2.71 -9.30
N PHE A 213 -15.90 3.45 -10.36
CA PHE A 213 -16.08 4.91 -10.41
C PHE A 213 -17.56 5.33 -10.29
N ALA A 214 -18.50 4.59 -10.89
CA ALA A 214 -19.93 4.88 -10.76
C ALA A 214 -20.46 4.58 -9.34
N VAL A 215 -19.93 3.52 -8.70
CA VAL A 215 -20.23 3.21 -7.28
C VAL A 215 -19.68 4.31 -6.37
N PHE A 216 -18.48 4.81 -6.64
CA PHE A 216 -17.85 5.89 -5.86
C PHE A 216 -18.60 7.22 -6.00
N VAL A 217 -19.00 7.60 -7.22
CA VAL A 217 -19.83 8.78 -7.47
C VAL A 217 -21.17 8.67 -6.74
N LYS A 218 -21.85 7.52 -6.81
CA LYS A 218 -23.10 7.29 -6.07
C LYS A 218 -22.91 7.29 -4.55
N ALA A 219 -21.81 6.73 -4.03
CA ALA A 219 -21.50 6.74 -2.61
C ALA A 219 -21.15 8.14 -2.09
N ARG A 220 -20.46 8.96 -2.90
CA ARG A 220 -20.13 10.35 -2.59
C ARG A 220 -21.37 11.25 -2.64
N LEU A 221 -22.27 11.03 -3.59
CA LEU A 221 -23.58 11.70 -3.68
C LEU A 221 -24.49 11.37 -2.47
N ARG A 222 -24.45 10.14 -1.97
CA ARG A 222 -25.16 9.75 -0.72
C ARG A 222 -24.52 10.31 0.56
N ARG A 223 -23.30 10.84 0.49
CA ARG A 223 -22.61 11.56 1.59
C ARG A 223 -22.60 13.08 1.38
N GLY A 224 -23.43 13.60 0.46
CA GLY A 224 -23.73 15.03 0.45
C GLY A 224 -24.31 15.44 1.81
N PRO A 225 -24.10 16.69 2.26
CA PRO A 225 -24.55 17.10 3.57
C PRO A 225 -26.06 16.88 3.65
N ASP A 226 -26.49 16.11 4.64
CA ASP A 226 -27.84 16.25 5.15
C ASP A 226 -27.96 17.72 5.56
N MET A 227 -28.44 18.55 4.64
CA MET A 227 -29.10 19.77 5.06
C MET A 227 -30.22 19.29 5.95
N GLU A 228 -30.04 19.50 7.26
CA GLU A 228 -31.13 19.78 8.16
C GLU A 228 -32.02 20.82 7.48
N GLN A 229 -32.97 20.35 6.68
CA GLN A 229 -34.14 21.13 6.35
C GLN A 229 -34.91 21.18 7.66
N GLY A 230 -34.55 22.20 8.45
CA GLY A 230 -35.22 22.54 9.68
C GLY A 230 -36.72 22.49 9.43
N ARG A 231 -37.39 21.61 10.18
CA ARG A 231 -38.84 21.75 10.38
C ARG A 231 -39.07 23.21 10.79
N PRO A 232 -39.96 23.97 10.14
CA PRO A 232 -40.38 25.22 10.72
C PRO A 232 -41.09 24.87 12.02
N GLY A 233 -40.41 25.14 13.14
CA GLY A 233 -40.99 25.14 14.46
C GLY A 233 -42.18 26.09 14.44
N ARG A 234 -43.37 25.54 14.64
CA ARG A 234 -44.59 26.31 14.82
C ARG A 234 -44.49 26.96 16.20
N ALA A 235 -43.86 28.13 16.24
CA ALA A 235 -43.77 28.95 17.45
C ALA A 235 -45.18 29.41 17.83
N ASN A 236 -45.59 28.99 19.03
CA ASN A 236 -46.63 29.60 19.82
C ASN A 236 -46.39 31.10 19.91
N ASN A 237 -47.40 31.91 19.58
CA ASN A 237 -47.55 33.24 20.14
C ASN A 237 -48.99 33.37 20.62
N ASP A 238 -49.11 33.51 21.93
CA ASP A 238 -50.33 33.82 22.65
C ASP A 238 -51.01 35.08 22.09
N LYS A 239 -52.32 34.97 21.86
CA LYS A 239 -53.31 36.01 22.19
C LYS A 239 -54.72 35.41 22.18
N LEU A 240 -55.32 35.38 23.37
CA LEU A 240 -56.74 35.10 23.65
C LEU A 240 -57.65 36.05 22.86
N PRO A 241 -58.91 35.67 22.54
CA PRO A 241 -59.99 35.78 23.54
C PRO A 241 -61.04 34.65 23.54
N GLN A 242 -61.65 34.45 24.72
CA GLN A 242 -62.85 33.64 25.02
C GLN A 242 -64.07 34.01 24.14
N PRO A 243 -65.07 33.09 23.95
CA PRO A 243 -66.26 33.06 24.83
C PRO A 243 -66.90 31.64 24.97
N PRO A 244 -68.12 31.47 25.51
CA PRO A 244 -68.41 31.21 26.92
C PRO A 244 -68.98 29.79 27.19
N ALA A 245 -69.04 29.46 28.47
CA ALA A 245 -69.62 28.22 28.99
C ALA A 245 -71.15 28.16 28.81
N MET A 246 -71.66 26.97 28.46
CA MET A 246 -73.00 26.54 28.85
C MET A 246 -73.00 25.07 29.28
N ALA A 247 -73.74 24.85 30.35
CA ALA A 247 -73.84 23.64 31.15
C ALA A 247 -74.86 22.63 30.59
N HIS A 248 -74.58 21.33 30.72
CA HIS A 248 -75.47 20.37 31.40
C HIS A 248 -74.83 18.97 31.45
N MET A 249 -75.05 18.29 32.57
CA MET A 249 -74.64 16.93 32.95
C MET A 249 -75.89 16.00 32.89
N PRO A 250 -75.86 14.72 33.34
CA PRO A 250 -75.43 13.46 32.70
C PRO A 250 -76.56 12.39 32.61
N SER A 251 -76.30 11.18 32.07
CA SER A 251 -76.93 9.91 32.52
C SER A 251 -76.31 8.63 31.91
N GLU A 252 -75.44 7.94 32.68
CA GLU A 252 -75.61 6.58 33.25
C GLU A 252 -75.92 5.31 32.38
N PRO A 253 -75.74 4.06 32.91
CA PRO A 253 -74.86 3.03 32.32
C PRO A 253 -75.51 1.63 32.08
N GLY A 254 -74.75 0.64 31.59
CA GLY A 254 -75.14 -0.79 31.62
C GLY A 254 -74.16 -1.70 30.86
N LEU A 255 -73.26 -2.46 31.50
CA LEU A 255 -73.40 -3.79 32.12
C LEU A 255 -73.57 -4.97 31.14
N SER A 256 -72.51 -5.77 30.91
CA SER A 256 -72.50 -7.25 31.03
C SER A 256 -71.18 -7.90 30.55
N LYS A 257 -70.70 -8.87 31.33
CA LYS A 257 -69.52 -9.75 31.15
C LYS A 257 -69.98 -11.13 30.54
N PRO A 258 -69.22 -12.26 30.62
CA PRO A 258 -68.15 -12.74 29.72
C PRO A 258 -68.33 -14.23 29.27
N ARG A 259 -67.46 -14.79 28.40
CA ARG A 259 -67.02 -16.23 28.35
C ARG A 259 -66.05 -16.41 27.16
N VAL A 260 -64.77 -16.70 27.34
CA VAL A 260 -64.09 -17.97 27.72
C VAL A 260 -64.15 -19.06 26.63
N LEU A 261 -62.98 -19.29 26.00
CA LEU A 261 -62.36 -20.57 25.62
C LEU A 261 -60.97 -20.22 25.05
N GLN A 262 -59.88 -20.24 25.83
CA GLN A 262 -59.06 -21.41 26.21
C GLN A 262 -58.80 -22.39 25.05
N ASN A 263 -57.58 -22.34 24.51
CA ASN A 263 -56.69 -23.48 24.28
C ASN A 263 -55.28 -22.92 24.01
N MET A 264 -54.41 -22.95 25.02
CA MET A 264 -53.39 -23.97 25.29
C MET A 264 -52.03 -23.62 24.64
N SER A 265 -51.13 -23.26 25.55
CA SER A 265 -49.66 -23.08 25.52
C SER A 265 -48.95 -24.44 25.28
N PRO A 266 -47.60 -24.59 25.40
CA PRO A 266 -46.49 -23.64 25.65
C PRO A 266 -45.36 -23.83 24.59
N GLU A 267 -44.15 -23.26 24.60
CA GLU A 267 -43.13 -23.00 25.64
C GLU A 267 -42.01 -22.19 24.92
N LYS A 268 -41.58 -20.99 25.38
CA LYS A 268 -40.45 -20.71 26.31
C LYS A 268 -39.16 -21.50 25.98
N SER A 269 -37.93 -20.99 26.07
CA SER A 269 -37.32 -19.75 26.55
C SER A 269 -35.95 -19.60 25.84
N GLN A 270 -35.39 -18.42 25.59
CA GLN A 270 -34.58 -17.62 26.52
C GLN A 270 -33.57 -18.41 27.37
N HIS A 271 -32.27 -18.34 27.01
CA HIS A 271 -31.10 -17.96 27.84
C HIS A 271 -29.81 -18.38 27.09
N ARG A 272 -28.89 -17.46 26.75
CA ARG A 272 -27.87 -16.79 27.58
C ARG A 272 -26.79 -17.76 28.10
N THR A 273 -25.54 -17.40 27.78
CA THR A 273 -24.25 -17.75 28.43
C THR A 273 -23.72 -19.18 28.33
N SER A 274 -22.52 -19.35 27.76
CA SER A 274 -21.29 -19.45 28.58
C SER A 274 -20.03 -19.56 27.71
N LEU A 275 -19.02 -18.80 28.11
CA LEU A 275 -17.59 -18.93 27.78
C LEU A 275 -16.99 -20.10 28.62
N TYR A 276 -15.77 -20.51 28.24
CA TYR A 276 -14.82 -21.42 28.93
C TYR A 276 -14.87 -22.93 28.65
N GLY A 277 -13.67 -23.46 28.34
CA GLY A 277 -13.29 -24.86 28.56
C GLY A 277 -12.62 -25.51 27.34
N PHE A 278 -11.31 -25.30 27.11
CA PHE A 278 -10.20 -26.16 27.55
C PHE A 278 -9.94 -27.41 26.69
N TYR A 279 -8.74 -27.44 26.09
CA TYR A 279 -7.84 -28.58 25.86
C TYR A 279 -8.34 -29.91 25.27
N GLY A 280 -7.75 -30.27 24.13
CA GLY A 280 -6.77 -31.35 24.14
C GLY A 280 -7.08 -32.61 23.30
N LYS A 281 -5.98 -33.12 22.74
CA LYS A 281 -5.74 -34.47 22.18
C LYS A 281 -6.36 -34.73 20.80
N SER A 282 -5.65 -35.33 19.85
CA SER A 282 -4.30 -35.93 19.81
C SER A 282 -4.00 -36.27 18.35
#